data_AF-A0AAD5VJZ5-F1
#
_entry.id   AF-A0AAD5VJZ5-F1
#
_cell.length_a   1.000
_cell.length_b   1.000
_cell.length_c   1.000
_cell.angle_alpha   90.00
_cell.angle_beta   90.00
_cell.angle_gamma   90.00
#
_symmetry.space_group_name_H-M   'P 1'
#
loop_
_entity.id
_entity.type
_entity.pdbx_description
1 polymer ?
#
loop_
_entity_poly.entity_id
_entity_poly.type
_entity_poly.pdbx_seq_one_letter_code
_entity_poly.pdbx_strand_id
1 'polypeptide(L)'
;MSSRLTGFISTVLQFRTRDYGMEWCKLKLVLPGDAQFDPNNPHNEPERERNWFLEGDTSDLEVWELESSQWIDPRYLSYNTRPKRRGHLFSFRVQPNTTHVSREVRCPADKIGTFEIFCVSPNCRVDIWQNKLQPPMGLFLEQRSSL
;
A
#
# COMPACT_ATOMS: atom_id res chain seq x y z
N MET A 1 -7.26 7.29 2.50
CA MET A 1 -7.11 6.15 1.56
C MET A 1 -7.68 4.92 2.23
N SER A 2 -8.38 4.03 1.51
CA SER A 2 -8.92 2.78 2.06
C SER A 2 -8.52 1.64 1.12
N SER A 3 -7.99 0.56 1.68
CA SER A 3 -7.46 -0.59 0.95
C SER A 3 -7.95 -1.86 1.62
N ARG A 4 -8.61 -2.73 0.87
CA ARG A 4 -9.05 -4.04 1.35
C ARG A 4 -8.40 -5.10 0.47
N LEU A 5 -7.69 -6.02 1.10
CA LEU A 5 -6.91 -7.05 0.44
C LEU A 5 -7.43 -8.41 0.88
N THR A 6 -7.69 -9.29 -0.08
CA THR A 6 -8.00 -10.71 0.17
C THR A 6 -7.29 -11.58 -0.86
N GLY A 7 -7.46 -12.90 -0.78
CA GLY A 7 -6.93 -13.83 -1.80
C GLY A 7 -7.50 -13.62 -3.23
N PHE A 8 -8.55 -12.82 -3.39
CA PHE A 8 -9.18 -12.51 -4.68
C PHE A 8 -9.42 -11.00 -4.91
N ILE A 9 -9.13 -10.15 -3.92
CA ILE A 9 -9.23 -8.70 -4.03
C ILE A 9 -7.82 -8.10 -3.92
N SER A 10 -7.39 -7.44 -4.99
CA SER A 10 -6.20 -6.59 -5.03
C SER A 10 -6.58 -5.12 -4.93
N THR A 11 -5.72 -4.30 -4.32
CA THR A 11 -5.84 -2.84 -4.35
C THR A 11 -4.82 -2.25 -5.32
N VAL A 12 -5.23 -1.22 -6.09
CA VAL A 12 -4.34 -0.43 -6.95
C VAL A 12 -4.04 0.91 -6.29
N LEU A 13 -2.77 1.26 -6.25
CA LEU A 13 -2.23 2.49 -5.65
C LEU A 13 -1.63 3.36 -6.74
N GLN A 14 -1.92 4.66 -6.71
CA GLN A 14 -1.35 5.62 -7.65
C GLN A 14 -0.78 6.83 -6.93
N PHE A 15 0.49 7.10 -7.16
CA PHE A 15 1.21 8.22 -6.57
C PHE A 15 1.78 9.12 -7.68
N ARG A 16 1.60 10.43 -7.55
CA ARG A 16 2.24 11.40 -8.45
C ARG A 16 3.49 11.95 -7.79
N THR A 17 4.65 11.73 -8.41
CA THR A 17 5.90 12.38 -8.00
C THR A 17 5.89 13.84 -8.44
N ARG A 18 6.21 14.74 -7.53
CA ARG A 18 6.16 16.19 -7.80
C ARG A 18 7.50 16.87 -7.67
N ASP A 19 8.34 16.38 -6.77
CA ASP A 19 9.56 17.08 -6.40
C ASP A 19 10.67 16.86 -7.45
N TYR A 20 11.12 17.95 -8.06
CA TYR A 20 12.27 17.95 -8.96
C TYR A 20 13.55 17.63 -8.20
N GLY A 21 14.43 16.81 -8.78
CA GLY A 21 15.66 16.35 -8.13
C GLY A 21 15.45 15.28 -7.05
N MET A 22 14.22 14.74 -6.93
CA MET A 22 13.85 13.68 -5.98
C MET A 22 13.38 12.43 -6.73
N GLU A 23 14.32 11.84 -7.46
CA GLU A 23 14.05 10.93 -8.56
C GLU A 23 14.15 9.44 -8.24
N TRP A 24 14.45 9.13 -6.98
CA TRP A 24 14.46 7.78 -6.41
C TRP A 24 13.34 7.64 -5.40
N CYS A 25 12.59 6.55 -5.47
CA CYS A 25 11.45 6.32 -4.58
C CYS A 25 11.56 5.00 -3.85
N LYS A 26 11.01 4.96 -2.64
CA LYS A 26 10.72 3.75 -1.88
C LYS A 26 9.24 3.69 -1.56
N LEU A 27 8.62 2.54 -1.79
CA LEU A 27 7.30 2.27 -1.25
C LEU A 27 7.47 1.80 0.19
N LYS A 28 6.69 2.38 1.09
CA LYS A 28 6.67 2.06 2.51
C LYS A 28 5.28 1.60 2.93
N LEU A 29 5.24 0.58 3.77
CA LEU A 29 4.07 0.22 4.56
C LEU A 29 4.42 0.40 6.03
N VAL A 30 3.60 1.17 6.75
CA VAL A 30 3.74 1.39 8.19
C VAL A 30 2.47 0.93 8.89
N LEU A 31 2.60 -0.03 9.81
CA LEU A 31 1.49 -0.58 10.59
C LEU A 31 1.80 -0.51 12.09
N PRO A 32 1.47 0.60 12.76
CA PRO A 32 1.64 0.75 14.20
C PRO A 32 0.74 -0.23 14.96
N GLY A 33 1.27 -0.93 15.97
CA GLY A 33 0.50 -1.93 16.72
C GLY A 33 -0.59 -1.34 17.61
N ASP A 34 -0.40 -0.12 18.10
CA ASP A 34 -1.41 0.66 18.84
C ASP A 34 -2.60 1.07 17.96
N ALA A 35 -2.40 1.10 16.65
CA ALA A 35 -3.43 1.32 15.64
C ALA A 35 -4.03 0.00 15.12
N GLN A 36 -3.74 -1.17 15.70
CA GLN A 36 -4.40 -2.40 15.24
C GLN A 36 -5.82 -2.47 15.80
N PHE A 37 -6.81 -2.55 14.91
CA PHE A 37 -8.19 -2.79 15.27
C PHE A 37 -8.38 -4.24 15.69
N ASP A 38 -8.78 -4.44 16.95
CA ASP A 38 -9.19 -5.74 17.48
C ASP A 38 -10.68 -5.70 17.84
N PRO A 39 -11.55 -6.51 17.20
CA PRO A 39 -12.98 -6.56 17.50
C PRO A 39 -13.33 -6.76 18.99
N ASN A 40 -12.45 -7.34 19.78
CA ASN A 40 -12.66 -7.61 21.20
C ASN A 40 -12.06 -6.53 22.13
N ASN A 41 -11.32 -5.56 21.58
CA ASN A 41 -10.68 -4.51 22.34
C ASN A 41 -11.61 -3.28 22.46
N PRO A 42 -12.10 -2.93 23.66
CA PRO A 42 -12.94 -1.74 23.85
C PRO A 42 -12.15 -0.42 23.72
N HIS A 43 -10.82 -0.48 23.67
CA HIS A 43 -9.91 0.67 23.58
C HIS A 43 -9.30 0.87 22.19
N ASN A 44 -9.91 0.31 21.14
CA ASN A 44 -9.52 0.65 19.78
C ASN A 44 -9.56 2.16 19.54
N GLU A 45 -8.79 2.65 18.57
CA GLU A 45 -8.91 4.04 18.14
C GLU A 45 -10.38 4.27 17.67
N PRO A 46 -11.10 5.27 18.23
CA PRO A 46 -12.49 5.56 17.88
C PRO A 46 -12.73 5.92 16.40
N GLU A 47 -11.81 6.61 15.76
CA GLU A 47 -11.83 6.96 14.34
C GLU A 47 -11.55 5.72 13.48
N ARG A 48 -12.46 5.43 12.54
CA ARG A 48 -12.27 4.41 11.49
C ARG A 48 -11.34 4.89 10.36
N GLU A 49 -10.56 5.97 10.53
CA GLU A 49 -9.42 6.36 9.66
C GLU A 49 -7.96 6.33 10.26
N ARG A 50 -7.75 6.10 11.57
CA ARG A 50 -6.51 5.77 12.31
C ARG A 50 -6.18 4.32 12.83
N ASN A 51 -6.86 3.25 12.44
CA ASN A 51 -6.56 1.85 12.74
C ASN A 51 -6.34 1.04 11.44
N TRP A 52 -5.97 -0.22 11.56
CA TRP A 52 -5.90 -1.20 10.48
C TRP A 52 -6.38 -2.54 11.01
N PHE A 53 -6.82 -3.44 10.13
CA PHE A 53 -7.31 -4.74 10.53
C PHE A 53 -6.60 -5.86 9.78
N LEU A 54 -6.33 -6.94 10.51
CA LEU A 54 -5.76 -8.18 10.02
C LEU A 54 -6.60 -9.32 10.56
N GLU A 55 -7.05 -10.20 9.66
CA GLU A 55 -7.70 -11.45 10.03
C GLU A 55 -6.64 -12.53 10.26
N GLY A 56 -6.58 -13.08 11.47
CA GLY A 56 -5.56 -14.04 11.89
C GLY A 56 -4.23 -13.39 12.31
N ASP A 57 -3.21 -14.23 12.53
CA ASP A 57 -1.95 -13.78 13.13
C ASP A 57 -0.99 -13.14 12.13
N THR A 58 -1.05 -13.52 10.84
CA THR A 58 -0.17 -13.01 9.79
C THR A 58 -0.82 -13.10 8.41
N SER A 59 -0.36 -12.28 7.46
CA SER A 59 -0.73 -12.36 6.05
C SER A 59 0.44 -11.96 5.16
N ASP A 60 0.73 -12.73 4.12
CA ASP A 60 1.80 -12.43 3.16
C ASP A 60 1.22 -11.58 2.02
N LEU A 61 1.74 -10.36 1.87
CA LEU A 61 1.37 -9.42 0.81
C LEU A 61 2.48 -9.34 -0.24
N GLU A 62 2.06 -9.17 -1.49
CA GLU A 62 2.96 -8.86 -2.61
C GLU A 62 2.63 -7.52 -3.23
N VAL A 63 3.66 -6.81 -3.67
CA VAL A 63 3.55 -5.55 -4.38
C VAL A 63 4.22 -5.63 -5.73
N TRP A 64 3.47 -5.21 -6.75
CA TRP A 64 3.90 -5.21 -8.14
C TRP A 64 3.77 -3.80 -8.73
N GLU A 65 4.75 -3.41 -9.54
CA GLU A 65 4.63 -2.23 -10.40
C GLU A 65 3.72 -2.56 -11.59
N LEU A 66 2.82 -1.64 -11.93
CA LEU A 66 1.92 -1.78 -13.07
C LEU A 66 2.35 -0.89 -14.23
N GLU A 67 2.18 -1.38 -15.45
CA GLU A 67 2.42 -0.63 -16.69
C GLU A 67 1.32 0.42 -16.93
N SER A 68 1.42 1.56 -16.25
CA SER A 68 0.53 2.70 -16.50
C SER A 68 1.29 4.02 -16.46
N SER A 69 1.06 4.86 -17.46
CA SER A 69 1.59 6.23 -17.54
C SER A 69 0.56 7.30 -17.17
N GLN A 70 -0.68 6.90 -16.89
CA GLN A 70 -1.82 7.79 -16.61
C GLN A 70 -2.58 7.33 -15.36
N TRP A 71 -3.42 8.23 -14.83
CA TRP A 71 -4.37 7.86 -13.79
C TRP A 71 -5.33 6.80 -14.34
N ILE A 72 -5.52 5.74 -13.58
CA ILE A 72 -6.47 4.69 -13.93
C ILE A 72 -7.84 5.19 -13.53
N ASP A 73 -8.79 5.18 -14.47
CA ASP A 73 -10.18 5.44 -14.16
C ASP A 73 -10.79 4.19 -13.52
N PRO A 74 -11.14 4.21 -12.22
CA PRO A 74 -11.64 3.04 -11.52
C PRO A 74 -12.98 2.53 -12.08
N ARG A 75 -13.73 3.37 -12.83
CA ARG A 75 -15.01 2.98 -13.44
C ARG A 75 -14.84 1.98 -14.60
N TYR A 76 -13.66 1.97 -15.21
CA TYR A 76 -13.32 1.08 -16.32
C TYR A 76 -12.32 -0.01 -15.91
N LEU A 77 -11.94 -0.07 -14.64
CA LEU A 77 -10.99 -1.07 -14.15
C LEU A 77 -11.71 -2.41 -13.89
N SER A 78 -11.27 -3.44 -14.58
CA SER A 78 -11.75 -4.82 -14.47
C SER A 78 -10.57 -5.77 -14.61
N TYR A 79 -10.78 -7.07 -14.39
CA TYR A 79 -9.73 -8.06 -14.61
C TYR A 79 -9.16 -8.00 -16.04
N ASN A 80 -9.99 -7.71 -17.04
CA ASN A 80 -9.59 -7.65 -18.46
C ASN A 80 -8.90 -6.34 -18.84
N THR A 81 -9.21 -5.25 -18.15
CA THR A 81 -8.67 -3.90 -18.42
C THR A 81 -7.58 -3.49 -17.44
N ARG A 82 -7.21 -4.39 -16.52
CA ARG A 82 -6.14 -4.17 -15.55
C ARG A 82 -4.80 -4.02 -16.29
N PRO A 83 -4.01 -2.98 -15.98
CA PRO A 83 -2.66 -2.88 -16.51
C PRO A 83 -1.80 -4.11 -16.17
N LYS A 84 -0.88 -4.43 -17.07
CA LYS A 84 0.03 -5.57 -16.87
C LYS A 84 1.01 -5.27 -15.74
N ARG A 85 1.40 -6.33 -15.05
CA ARG A 85 2.50 -6.28 -14.06
C ARG A 85 3.81 -6.11 -14.80
N ARG A 86 4.52 -5.01 -14.52
CA ARG A 86 5.84 -4.70 -15.08
C ARG A 86 6.95 -5.45 -14.34
N GLY A 87 6.85 -5.50 -13.02
CA GLY A 87 7.88 -6.12 -12.19
C GLY A 87 7.47 -6.21 -10.72
N HIS A 88 7.96 -7.25 -10.05
CA HIS A 88 7.79 -7.42 -8.61
C HIS A 88 8.68 -6.41 -7.87
N LEU A 89 8.11 -5.79 -6.83
CA LEU A 89 8.83 -4.80 -6.02
C LEU A 89 9.23 -5.36 -4.67
N PHE A 90 8.29 -5.97 -3.97
CA PHE A 90 8.55 -6.52 -2.65
C PHE A 90 7.44 -7.47 -2.19
N SER A 91 7.81 -8.44 -1.35
CA SER A 91 6.89 -9.32 -0.62
C SER A 91 7.15 -9.16 0.86
N PHE A 92 6.09 -9.12 1.67
CA PHE A 92 6.26 -9.01 3.12
C PHE A 92 5.14 -9.70 3.88
N ARG A 93 5.50 -10.17 5.08
CA ARG A 93 4.57 -10.68 6.05
C ARG A 93 4.07 -9.55 6.93
N VAL A 94 2.77 -9.28 6.88
CA VAL A 94 2.10 -8.29 7.72
C VAL A 94 2.22 -8.71 9.17
N GLN A 95 2.81 -7.82 9.98
CA GLN A 95 2.94 -7.98 11.42
C GLN A 95 2.70 -6.63 12.12
N PRO A 96 2.16 -6.61 13.34
CA PRO A 96 2.03 -5.39 14.12
C PRO A 96 3.41 -4.77 14.42
N ASN A 97 3.47 -3.44 14.57
CA ASN A 97 4.70 -2.70 14.88
C ASN A 97 5.83 -2.89 13.86
N THR A 98 5.48 -3.09 12.59
CA THR A 98 6.47 -3.23 11.52
C THR A 98 6.42 -2.08 10.52
N THR A 99 7.59 -1.77 9.98
CA THR A 99 7.74 -0.90 8.81
C THR A 99 8.42 -1.70 7.72
N HIS A 100 7.72 -1.87 6.61
CA HIS A 100 8.25 -2.51 5.42
C HIS A 100 8.65 -1.46 4.40
N VAL A 101 9.80 -1.67 3.75
CA VAL A 101 10.37 -0.72 2.80
C VAL A 101 10.82 -1.50 1.57
N SER A 102 10.38 -1.07 0.39
CA SER A 102 10.81 -1.66 -0.87
C SER A 102 12.27 -1.30 -1.19
N ARG A 103 12.84 -2.00 -2.18
CA ARG A 103 14.01 -1.50 -2.91
C ARG A 103 13.72 -0.14 -3.55
N GLU A 104 14.77 0.59 -3.90
CA GLU A 104 14.63 1.84 -4.64
C GLU A 104 14.16 1.58 -6.07
N VAL A 105 13.26 2.44 -6.52
CA VAL A 105 12.77 2.48 -7.90
C VAL A 105 12.92 3.88 -8.44
N ARG A 106 13.22 3.97 -9.74
CA ARG A 106 13.34 5.25 -10.42
C ARG A 106 11.95 5.84 -10.61
N CYS A 107 11.75 7.07 -10.14
CA CYS A 107 10.47 7.78 -10.20
C CYS A 107 10.68 9.24 -10.68
N PRO A 108 10.70 9.49 -12.01
CA PRO A 108 10.97 10.83 -12.54
C PRO A 108 9.95 11.85 -12.05
N ALA A 109 10.35 13.12 -12.01
CA ALA A 109 9.44 14.20 -11.67
C ALA A 109 8.23 14.23 -12.62
N ASP A 110 7.06 14.55 -12.06
CA ASP A 110 5.78 14.60 -12.76
C ASP A 110 5.33 13.30 -13.43
N LYS A 111 5.71 12.15 -12.86
CA LYS A 111 5.23 10.84 -13.28
C LYS A 111 4.24 10.25 -12.27
N ILE A 112 3.43 9.33 -12.76
CA ILE A 112 2.50 8.55 -11.95
C ILE A 112 3.10 7.17 -11.76
N GLY A 113 3.48 6.83 -10.53
CA GLY A 113 3.79 5.47 -10.13
C GLY A 113 2.50 4.72 -9.84
N THR A 114 2.30 3.57 -10.50
CA THR A 114 1.11 2.73 -10.30
C THR A 114 1.56 1.38 -9.75
N PHE A 115 0.94 0.95 -8.65
CA PHE A 115 1.30 -0.28 -7.96
C PHE A 115 0.05 -1.11 -7.68
N GLU A 116 0.17 -2.42 -7.75
CA GLU A 116 -0.82 -3.38 -7.30
C GLU A 116 -0.32 -4.03 -6.02
N ILE A 117 -1.17 -4.06 -5.00
CA ILE A 117 -0.94 -4.84 -3.79
C ILE A 117 -2.06 -5.87 -3.64
N PHE A 118 -1.70 -7.09 -3.28
CA PHE A 118 -2.66 -8.16 -3.06
C PHE A 118 -2.08 -9.17 -2.07
N CYS A 119 -2.94 -10.03 -1.56
CA CYS A 119 -2.54 -11.05 -0.62
C CYS A 119 -2.37 -12.41 -1.27
N VAL A 120 -1.35 -13.15 -0.85
CA VAL A 120 -1.07 -14.50 -1.35
C VAL A 120 -1.40 -15.60 -0.33
N SER A 121 -1.52 -15.28 0.96
CA SER A 121 -1.85 -16.28 1.97
C SER A 121 -3.31 -16.76 1.85
N PRO A 122 -3.58 -18.06 2.11
CA PRO A 122 -4.95 -18.57 2.25
C PRO A 122 -5.70 -17.84 3.36
N ASN A 123 -7.01 -17.59 3.17
CA ASN A 123 -7.87 -16.86 4.12
C ASN A 123 -7.35 -15.49 4.53
N CYS A 124 -6.50 -14.89 3.70
CA CYS A 124 -5.97 -13.58 4.00
C CYS A 124 -7.04 -12.52 3.91
N ARG A 125 -7.07 -11.65 4.92
CA ARG A 125 -7.77 -10.39 4.87
C ARG A 125 -6.97 -9.33 5.61
N VAL A 126 -6.58 -8.31 4.87
CA VAL A 126 -5.95 -7.11 5.41
C VAL A 126 -6.81 -5.92 4.99
N ASP A 127 -7.22 -5.11 5.96
CA ASP A 127 -8.03 -3.92 5.71
C ASP A 127 -7.26 -2.71 6.27
N ILE A 128 -6.65 -1.93 5.38
CA ILE A 128 -5.79 -0.79 5.70
C ILE A 128 -6.57 0.48 5.37
N TRP A 129 -6.62 1.42 6.28
CA TRP A 129 -7.25 2.71 6.07
C TRP A 129 -6.34 3.82 6.58
N GLN A 130 -6.61 5.05 6.14
CA GLN A 130 -5.66 6.15 6.24
C GLN A 130 -6.37 7.50 6.37
N ASN A 131 -6.08 8.19 7.46
CA ASN A 131 -6.12 9.64 7.65
C ASN A 131 -4.67 10.18 7.72
N LYS A 132 -4.41 11.37 7.14
CA LYS A 132 -3.09 12.00 6.98
C LYS A 132 -2.49 12.57 8.28
N LEU A 133 -3.04 12.20 9.44
CA LEU A 133 -2.56 12.64 10.74
C LEU A 133 -1.26 11.89 11.12
N GLN A 134 -0.50 12.49 12.04
CA GLN A 134 0.76 11.92 12.52
C GLN A 134 0.54 11.08 13.78
N PRO A 135 1.24 9.94 13.93
CA PRO A 135 2.15 9.33 12.95
C PRO A 135 1.40 8.70 11.76
N PRO A 136 1.95 8.78 10.54
CA PRO A 136 1.29 8.26 9.36
C PRO A 136 1.26 6.73 9.36
N MET A 137 0.12 6.15 8.97
CA MET A 137 -0.06 4.71 8.81
C MET A 137 -0.61 4.32 7.44
N GLY A 138 -0.27 3.12 6.99
CA GLY A 138 -0.63 2.63 5.66
C GLY A 138 0.51 2.74 4.65
N LEU A 139 0.15 2.94 3.37
CA LEU A 139 1.06 2.85 2.24
C LEU A 139 1.46 4.23 1.72
N PHE A 140 2.77 4.46 1.58
CA PHE A 140 3.33 5.74 1.17
C PHE A 140 4.45 5.56 0.16
N LEU A 141 4.58 6.53 -0.74
CA LEU A 141 5.76 6.67 -1.59
C LEU A 141 6.67 7.75 -1.01
N GLU A 142 7.86 7.35 -0.56
CA GLU A 142 8.91 8.27 -0.11
C GLU A 142 9.81 8.62 -1.30
N GLN A 143 9.84 9.89 -1.69
CA GLN A 143 10.81 10.41 -2.67
C GLN A 143 12.15 10.71 -1.99
N ARG A 144 13.26 10.46 -2.68
CA ARG A 144 14.65 10.71 -2.25
C ARG A 144 15.46 11.42 -3.33
N SER A 145 16.45 12.17 -2.87
CA SER A 145 17.38 12.95 -3.67
C SER A 145 18.04 12.13 -4.78
N SER A 146 18.24 12.77 -5.94
CA SER A 146 19.07 12.27 -7.04
C SER A 146 20.57 12.36 -6.78
N LEU A 147 20.98 13.16 -5.79
CA LEU A 147 22.36 13.35 -5.31
C LEU A 147 22.72 12.34 -4.24
#